data_AF-A0A914VSV1-F1
#
_entry.id   AF-A0A914VSV1-F1
#
_cell.length_a   1.000
_cell.length_b   1.000
_cell.length_c   1.000
_cell.angle_alpha   90.00
_cell.angle_beta   90.00
_cell.angle_gamma   90.00
#
_symmetry.space_group_name_H-M   'P 1'
#
loop_
_entity.id
_entity.type
_entity.pdbx_description
1 polymer ?
#
loop_
_entity_poly.entity_id
_entity_poly.type
_entity_poly.pdbx_seq_one_letter_code
_entity_poly.pdbx_strand_id
1 'polypeptide(L)'
;WLPNNVTWEQLKGNAAVRYPQVYELKYTLYFGVVMLFVRLLCECFVFLPIGHFWGWSDRSQSLPLKIFQHANFGFAGKAKFKRVAETAWRFVFYLFAWLGGIYVMYDQPQVHDVNECWRNYPNHPLPEKVWW
;
A
#
# COMPACT_ATOMS: atom_id res chain seq x y z
N TRP A 1 -30.38 -9.20 -1.12
CA TRP A 1 -29.36 -8.56 -0.25
C TRP A 1 -29.55 -7.06 -0.18
N LEU A 2 -30.04 -6.42 -1.24
CA LEU A 2 -30.54 -5.04 -1.15
C LEU A 2 -31.92 -5.01 -0.45
N PRO A 3 -32.24 -3.94 0.29
CA PRO A 3 -33.57 -3.72 0.83
C PRO A 3 -34.61 -3.55 -0.28
N ASN A 4 -35.88 -3.76 0.06
CA ASN A 4 -36.98 -3.58 -0.88
C ASN A 4 -36.97 -2.14 -1.44
N ASN A 5 -37.23 -2.00 -2.75
CA ASN A 5 -37.22 -0.74 -3.50
C ASN A 5 -35.84 -0.13 -3.84
N VAL A 6 -34.72 -0.85 -3.66
CA VAL A 6 -33.39 -0.38 -4.09
C VAL A 6 -32.85 -1.27 -5.21
N THR A 7 -32.47 -0.65 -6.33
CA THR A 7 -31.90 -1.34 -7.50
C THR A 7 -30.42 -1.02 -7.66
N TRP A 8 -29.68 -1.93 -8.29
CA TRP A 8 -28.25 -1.75 -8.56
C TRP A 8 -27.93 -0.55 -9.46
N GLU A 9 -28.88 -0.12 -10.28
CA GLU A 9 -28.71 1.02 -11.17
C GLU A 9 -28.54 2.33 -10.38
N GLN A 10 -29.18 2.44 -9.22
CA GLN A 10 -29.08 3.62 -8.36
C GLN A 10 -27.72 3.75 -7.66
N LEU A 11 -26.98 2.63 -7.55
CA LEU A 11 -25.65 2.58 -6.95
C LEU A 11 -24.53 2.69 -7.99
N LYS A 12 -24.87 2.86 -9.28
CA LYS A 12 -23.89 3.30 -10.29
C LYS A 12 -23.65 4.78 -10.07
N GLY A 13 -22.38 5.18 -9.93
CA GLY A 13 -22.01 6.57 -9.65
C GLY A 13 -22.65 7.54 -10.64
N ASN A 14 -23.20 8.64 -10.12
CA ASN A 14 -23.69 9.78 -10.90
C ASN A 14 -22.65 10.92 -10.83
N ALA A 15 -22.73 11.91 -11.72
CA ALA A 15 -21.78 13.03 -11.75
C ALA A 15 -21.68 13.82 -10.43
N ALA A 16 -22.72 13.75 -9.57
CA ALA A 16 -22.75 14.39 -8.26
C ALA A 16 -22.34 13.46 -7.09
N VAL A 17 -22.40 12.13 -7.26
CA VAL A 17 -22.24 11.18 -6.16
C VAL A 17 -21.48 9.93 -6.64
N ARG A 18 -20.32 9.66 -6.03
CA ARG A 18 -19.48 8.49 -6.32
C ARG A 18 -19.77 7.35 -5.35
N TYR A 19 -19.95 6.14 -5.89
CA TYR A 19 -20.12 4.89 -5.14
C TYR A 19 -18.99 3.92 -5.49
N PRO A 20 -18.61 2.99 -4.59
CA PRO A 20 -17.54 2.04 -4.84
C PRO A 20 -17.90 1.10 -6.00
N GLN A 21 -17.00 0.97 -6.97
CA GLN A 21 -17.21 0.15 -8.15
C GLN A 21 -16.18 -0.98 -8.26
N VAL A 22 -16.56 -2.10 -8.87
CA VAL A 22 -15.68 -3.28 -9.00
C VAL A 22 -14.41 -2.99 -9.80
N TYR A 23 -14.46 -2.05 -10.76
CA TYR A 23 -13.28 -1.69 -11.55
C TYR A 23 -12.18 -1.00 -10.72
N GLU A 24 -12.51 -0.44 -9.57
CA GLU A 24 -11.57 0.23 -8.66
C GLU A 24 -10.58 -0.78 -8.04
N LEU A 25 -10.94 -2.08 -8.03
CA LEU A 25 -10.02 -3.15 -7.61
C LEU A 25 -8.74 -3.20 -8.47
N LYS A 26 -8.76 -2.68 -9.70
CA LYS A 26 -7.57 -2.57 -10.56
C LYS A 26 -6.51 -1.66 -9.95
N TYR A 27 -6.91 -0.63 -9.20
CA TYR A 27 -5.96 0.25 -8.51
C TYR A 27 -5.14 -0.52 -7.48
N THR A 28 -5.74 -1.47 -6.75
CA THR A 28 -5.02 -2.32 -5.79
C THR A 28 -3.91 -3.12 -6.48
N LEU A 29 -4.16 -3.66 -7.67
CA LEU A 29 -3.14 -4.36 -8.46
C LEU A 29 -2.02 -3.41 -8.92
N TYR A 30 -2.39 -2.22 -9.41
CA TYR A 30 -1.44 -1.19 -9.81
C TYR A 30 -0.53 -0.77 -8.64
N PHE A 31 -1.11 -0.45 -7.48
CA PHE A 31 -0.35 -0.13 -6.27
C PHE A 31 0.53 -1.29 -5.83
N GLY A 32 0.07 -2.54 -5.95
CA GLY A 32 0.90 -3.72 -5.68
C GLY A 32 2.17 -3.75 -6.53
N VAL A 33 2.07 -3.52 -7.83
CA VAL A 33 3.23 -3.47 -8.74
C VAL A 33 4.14 -2.29 -8.42
N VAL A 34 3.57 -1.10 -8.18
CA VAL A 34 4.35 0.09 -7.78
C VAL A 34 5.10 -0.17 -6.47
N MET A 35 4.46 -0.77 -5.47
CA MET A 35 5.09 -1.10 -4.18
C MET A 35 6.20 -2.13 -4.32
N LEU A 36 6.08 -3.08 -5.24
CA LEU A 36 7.18 -4.00 -5.56
C LEU A 36 8.37 -3.25 -6.20
N PHE A 37 8.10 -2.30 -7.08
CA PHE A 37 9.16 -1.47 -7.67
C PHE A 37 9.84 -0.60 -6.61
N VAL A 38 9.07 0.09 -5.75
CA VAL A 38 9.61 0.87 -4.63
C VAL A 38 10.46 -0.02 -3.71
N ARG A 39 9.99 -1.23 -3.41
CA ARG A 39 10.78 -2.19 -2.63
C ARG A 39 12.12 -2.50 -3.29
N LEU A 40 12.15 -2.77 -4.59
CA LEU A 40 13.39 -3.04 -5.32
C LEU A 40 14.34 -1.84 -5.26
N LEU A 41 13.82 -0.62 -5.40
CA LEU A 41 14.61 0.61 -5.26
C LEU A 41 15.18 0.76 -3.84
N CYS A 42 14.38 0.54 -2.79
CA CYS A 42 14.86 0.61 -1.40
C CYS A 42 15.93 -0.44 -1.11
N GLU A 43 15.76 -1.68 -1.59
CA GLU A 43 16.76 -2.72 -1.48
C GLU A 43 18.07 -2.33 -2.18
N CYS A 44 17.99 -1.78 -3.40
CA CYS A 44 19.17 -1.42 -4.19
C CYS A 44 19.90 -0.17 -3.70
N PHE A 45 19.17 0.90 -3.37
CA PHE A 45 19.73 2.24 -3.10
C PHE A 45 19.85 2.59 -1.62
N VAL A 46 19.15 1.87 -0.73
CA VAL A 46 19.19 2.16 0.71
C VAL A 46 19.85 1.00 1.45
N PHE A 47 19.29 -0.20 1.37
CA PHE A 47 19.76 -1.32 2.20
C PHE A 47 21.15 -1.82 1.79
N LEU A 48 21.42 -2.05 0.50
CA LEU A 48 22.74 -2.51 0.04
C LEU A 48 23.90 -1.54 0.36
N PRO A 49 23.82 -0.22 0.09
CA PRO A 49 24.90 0.69 0.45
C PRO A 49 25.10 0.80 1.95
N ILE A 50 24.03 0.79 2.76
CA ILE A 50 24.13 0.75 4.23
C ILE A 50 24.85 -0.53 4.67
N GLY A 51 24.45 -1.69 4.15
CA GLY A 51 25.08 -2.96 4.47
C GLY A 51 26.55 -3.03 4.05
N HIS A 52 26.93 -2.39 2.93
CA HIS A 52 28.32 -2.29 2.50
C HIS A 52 29.13 -1.33 3.37
N PHE A 53 28.58 -0.17 3.73
CA PHE A 53 29.21 0.82 4.58
C PHE A 53 29.49 0.27 5.99
N TRP A 54 28.54 -0.48 6.56
CA TRP A 54 28.69 -1.14 7.85
C TRP A 54 29.40 -2.51 7.82
N GLY A 55 29.82 -2.97 6.64
CA GLY A 55 30.57 -4.24 6.52
C GLY A 55 29.73 -5.50 6.79
N TRP A 56 28.40 -5.40 6.73
CA TRP A 56 27.48 -6.53 6.87
C TRP A 56 27.30 -7.36 5.59
N SER A 57 27.86 -6.87 4.48
CA SER A 57 27.85 -7.53 3.18
C SER A 57 29.26 -8.02 2.81
N ASP A 58 29.37 -9.25 2.30
CA ASP A 58 30.66 -9.86 1.92
C ASP A 58 31.47 -8.95 1.00
N ARG A 59 32.68 -8.53 1.38
CA ARG A 59 33.48 -7.56 0.62
C ARG A 59 34.06 -8.12 -0.70
N SER A 60 33.66 -9.33 -1.09
CA SER A 60 34.17 -10.04 -2.27
C SER A 60 33.81 -9.38 -3.61
N GLN A 61 32.70 -8.65 -3.71
CA GLN A 61 32.25 -8.04 -4.97
C GLN A 61 31.99 -6.54 -4.82
N SER A 62 32.20 -5.79 -5.92
CA SER A 62 31.93 -4.36 -6.00
C SER A 62 30.43 -4.06 -5.86
N LEU A 63 30.12 -2.97 -5.17
CA LEU A 63 28.76 -2.47 -4.90
C LEU A 63 27.85 -2.40 -6.13
N PRO A 64 28.28 -1.85 -7.30
CA PRO A 64 27.41 -1.75 -8.46
C PRO A 64 27.08 -3.12 -9.08
N LEU A 65 28.03 -4.06 -9.06
CA LEU A 65 27.80 -5.41 -9.57
C LEU A 65 26.76 -6.15 -8.72
N LYS A 66 26.83 -5.97 -7.39
CA LYS A 66 25.80 -6.48 -6.47
C LYS A 66 24.45 -5.86 -6.73
N ILE A 67 24.37 -4.54 -6.87
CA ILE A 67 23.11 -3.84 -7.18
C ILE A 67 22.50 -4.39 -8.48
N PHE A 68 23.31 -4.55 -9.53
CA PHE A 68 22.83 -5.11 -10.80
C PHE A 68 22.32 -6.56 -10.64
N GLN A 69 23.05 -7.41 -9.92
CA GLN A 69 22.61 -8.77 -9.62
C GLN A 69 21.31 -8.78 -8.80
N HIS A 70 21.17 -7.89 -7.82
CA HIS A 70 19.97 -7.76 -6.99
C HIS A 70 18.77 -7.23 -7.76
N ALA A 71 18.97 -6.26 -8.66
CA ALA A 71 17.95 -5.76 -9.57
C ALA A 71 17.43 -6.85 -10.51
N ASN A 72 18.29 -7.81 -10.88
CA ASN A 72 17.94 -8.98 -11.70
C ASN A 72 17.41 -10.17 -10.88
N PHE A 73 16.71 -9.91 -9.77
CA PHE A 73 16.14 -10.92 -8.86
C PHE A 73 17.17 -11.84 -8.18
N GLY A 74 18.46 -11.48 -8.14
CA GLY A 74 19.56 -12.30 -7.61
C GLY A 74 19.54 -12.58 -6.10
N PHE A 75 18.44 -12.31 -5.40
CA PHE A 75 18.31 -12.48 -3.95
C PHE A 75 17.73 -13.86 -3.55
N ALA A 76 18.17 -14.96 -4.18
CA ALA A 76 17.81 -16.32 -3.75
C ALA A 76 18.65 -16.83 -2.53
N GLY A 77 19.45 -15.97 -1.90
CA GLY A 77 20.37 -16.34 -0.80
C GLY A 77 19.86 -16.05 0.62
N LYS A 78 20.25 -16.91 1.59
CA LYS A 78 19.95 -16.83 3.04
C LYS A 78 20.84 -15.83 3.80
N ALA A 79 20.98 -14.59 3.34
CA ALA A 79 21.80 -13.60 4.05
C ALA A 79 21.10 -13.08 5.32
N LYS A 80 21.82 -12.97 6.44
CA LYS A 80 21.27 -12.43 7.71
C LYS A 80 20.76 -11.00 7.54
N PHE A 81 21.50 -10.17 6.80
CA PHE A 81 21.13 -8.78 6.50
C PHE A 81 19.81 -8.68 5.71
N LYS A 82 19.50 -9.67 4.84
CA LYS A 82 18.23 -9.71 4.10
C LYS A 82 17.03 -9.73 5.04
N ARG A 83 17.10 -10.54 6.09
CA ARG A 83 16.00 -10.69 7.06
C ARG A 83 15.76 -9.38 7.80
N VAL A 84 16.83 -8.67 8.15
CA VAL A 84 16.74 -7.34 8.77
C VAL A 84 16.10 -6.34 7.80
N ALA A 85 16.54 -6.31 6.54
CA ALA A 85 15.96 -5.45 5.52
C ALA A 85 14.47 -5.77 5.24
N GLU A 86 14.11 -7.06 5.20
CA GLU A 86 12.71 -7.50 5.03
C GLU A 86 11.84 -7.05 6.21
N THR A 87 12.32 -7.21 7.45
CA THR A 87 11.59 -6.75 8.64
C THR A 87 11.48 -5.23 8.68
N ALA A 88 12.55 -4.51 8.32
CA ALA A 88 12.54 -3.05 8.26
C ALA A 88 11.54 -2.55 7.20
N TRP A 89 11.52 -3.16 6.01
CA TRP A 89 10.55 -2.83 4.97
C TRP A 89 9.10 -3.08 5.43
N ARG A 90 8.83 -4.22 6.06
CA ARG A 90 7.50 -4.52 6.63
C ARG A 90 7.10 -3.48 7.66
N PHE A 91 7.99 -3.12 8.57
CA PHE A 91 7.74 -2.10 9.59
C PHE A 91 7.39 -0.75 8.97
N VAL A 92 8.21 -0.28 8.02
CA VAL A 92 7.99 0.97 7.29
C VAL A 92 6.64 0.94 6.58
N PHE A 93 6.35 -0.13 5.83
CA PHE A 93 5.08 -0.30 5.12
C PHE A 93 3.87 -0.19 6.06
N TYR A 94 3.85 -0.96 7.15
CA TYR A 94 2.72 -0.96 8.08
C TYR A 94 2.59 0.36 8.83
N LEU A 95 3.70 1.01 9.19
CA LEU A 95 3.68 2.32 9.84
C LEU A 95 3.03 3.37 8.93
N PHE A 96 3.45 3.44 7.66
CA PHE A 96 2.87 4.37 6.70
C PHE A 96 1.41 4.03 6.36
N ALA A 97 1.06 2.76 6.23
CA ALA A 97 -0.33 2.35 6.02
C ALA A 97 -1.23 2.74 7.22
N TRP A 98 -0.73 2.59 8.44
CA TRP A 98 -1.46 2.98 9.66
C TRP A 98 -1.63 4.50 9.76
N LEU A 99 -0.56 5.27 9.55
CA LEU A 99 -0.63 6.73 9.55
C LEU A 99 -1.54 7.25 8.43
N GLY A 100 -1.45 6.67 7.24
CA GLY A 100 -2.33 7.00 6.11
C GLY A 100 -3.79 6.66 6.40
N GLY A 101 -4.05 5.52 7.05
CA GLY A 101 -5.38 5.13 7.50
C GLY A 101 -5.98 6.14 8.48
N ILE A 102 -5.22 6.54 9.50
CA ILE A 102 -5.64 7.60 10.43
C ILE A 102 -5.92 8.90 9.69
N TYR A 103 -5.03 9.31 8.78
CA TYR A 103 -5.18 10.54 8.02
C TYR A 103 -6.47 10.55 7.16
N VAL A 104 -6.76 9.46 6.44
CA VAL A 104 -7.97 9.35 5.62
C VAL A 104 -9.24 9.32 6.47
N MET A 105 -9.18 8.67 7.64
CA MET A 105 -10.33 8.50 8.52
C MET A 105 -10.58 9.68 9.47
N TYR A 106 -9.58 10.55 9.69
CA TYR A 106 -9.67 11.63 10.69
C TYR A 106 -10.86 12.57 10.48
N ASP A 107 -11.19 12.88 9.22
CA ASP A 107 -12.29 13.79 8.89
C ASP A 107 -13.64 13.09 8.70
N GLN A 108 -13.72 11.77 8.94
CA GLN A 108 -14.94 11.00 8.74
C GLN A 108 -15.82 11.03 10.00
N PRO A 109 -17.07 11.51 9.94
CA PRO A 109 -17.94 11.60 11.11
C PRO A 109 -18.22 10.25 11.78
N GLN A 110 -18.16 9.16 11.01
CA GLN A 110 -18.36 7.78 11.46
C GLN A 110 -17.32 7.33 12.50
N VAL A 111 -16.14 7.97 12.54
CA VAL A 111 -15.10 7.65 13.53
C VAL A 111 -15.44 8.22 14.90
N HIS A 112 -16.21 9.32 14.93
CA HIS A 112 -16.57 10.01 16.15
C HIS A 112 -17.95 9.62 16.68
N ASP A 113 -18.89 9.27 15.80
CA ASP A 113 -20.23 8.81 16.17
C ASP A 113 -20.64 7.56 15.37
N VAL A 114 -20.95 6.48 16.08
CA VAL A 114 -21.37 5.19 15.49
C VAL A 114 -22.74 5.30 14.81
N ASN A 115 -23.58 6.26 15.21
CA ASN A 115 -24.90 6.46 14.61
C ASN A 115 -24.80 6.94 13.15
N GLU A 116 -23.75 7.69 12.82
CA GLU A 116 -23.51 8.21 11.46
C GLU A 116 -23.18 7.09 10.46
N CYS A 117 -22.73 5.91 10.94
CA CYS A 117 -22.54 4.73 10.08
C CYS A 117 -23.85 4.23 9.44
N TRP A 118 -24.98 4.44 10.10
CA TRP A 118 -26.29 3.96 9.64
C TRP A 118 -27.13 5.07 9.00
N ARG A 119 -26.63 6.31 9.04
CA ARG A 119 -27.33 7.46 8.47
C ARG A 119 -27.34 7.35 6.95
N ASN A 120 -28.55 7.46 6.36
CA ASN A 120 -28.79 7.34 4.93
C ASN A 120 -28.55 5.95 4.31
N TYR A 121 -28.48 4.88 5.10
CA TYR A 121 -28.40 3.51 4.57
C TYR A 121 -29.57 3.23 3.60
N PRO A 122 -29.33 2.64 2.41
CA PRO A 122 -28.08 2.05 1.92
C PRO A 122 -27.16 2.99 1.12
N ASN A 123 -27.49 4.28 1.02
CA ASN A 123 -26.79 5.25 0.18
C ASN A 123 -25.58 5.85 0.91
N HIS A 124 -24.42 5.18 0.81
CA HIS A 124 -23.14 5.68 1.33
C HIS A 124 -22.23 6.18 0.21
N PRO A 125 -22.18 7.50 -0.04
CA PRO A 125 -21.27 8.06 -1.03
C PRO A 125 -19.82 8.01 -0.54
N LEU A 126 -18.88 7.84 -1.47
CA LEU A 126 -17.46 7.87 -1.16
C LEU A 126 -17.00 9.34 -0.94
N PRO A 127 -16.22 9.61 0.13
CA PRO A 127 -15.59 10.90 0.31
C PRO A 127 -14.52 11.15 -0.78
N GLU A 128 -14.30 12.41 -1.16
CA GLU A 128 -13.24 12.76 -2.13
C GLU A 128 -11.83 12.37 -1.66
N LYS A 129 -11.63 12.28 -0.33
CA LYS A 129 -10.38 11.83 0.31
C LYS A 129 -10.12 10.34 0.14
N VAL A 130 -11.08 9.58 -0.38
CA VAL A 130 -10.90 8.17 -0.74
C VAL A 130 -10.64 8.12 -2.24
N TRP A 131 -9.36 8.03 -2.59
CA TRP A 131 -8.82 8.30 -3.93
C TRP A 131 -8.59 7.04 -4.78
N TRP A 132 -9.08 5.88 -4.34
CA TRP A 132 -9.09 4.65 -5.14
C TRP A 132 -10.46 4.37 -5.74
#